data_AF-A0A6C0KXZ3-F1
#
_entry.id   AF-A0A6C0KXZ3-F1
#
_cell.length_a   1.000
_cell.length_b   1.000
_cell.length_c   1.000
_cell.angle_alpha   90.00
_cell.angle_beta   90.00
_cell.angle_gamma   90.00
#
_symmetry.space_group_name_H-M   'P 1'
#
loop_
_entity.id
_entity.type
_entity.pdbx_description
1 polymer ?
#
loop_
_entity_poly.entity_id
_entity_poly.type
_entity_poly.pdbx_seq_one_letter_code
_entity_poly.pdbx_strand_id
1 'polypeptide(L)'
;MSIQMPVKVQRWGGAFQVENISDPSVKQELFGWMANHEMGPQSQWRFSVSLDSKKMGVLRNAYMTCSKRPGPARSGYLCFYPPMKVAIFVEDVERRGQEQEPRPPRTAILRMRHSPHVYATGGAIFAATLAISDSTLWLEDVLMAQGKNIWMDHTFSRRWQLLQNWFTQDWSEDLALQRGLAIKPREIVPLELFKSEAGDVWEFIPEEAQRRRFIWKDKRLQPVTLSSYPQKPQQIKQRPQYQQKVAKEEPVKVEPTKVGILDTYFPSLPSADDGSLIALAKKDLSGPDVYTLWSSDGKQLGIAVIRKMVISLEMRKHPESVRVRVIWNSSFDRWEITDVDVSAATCAFSAFKH
;
A
#
# COMPACT_ATOMS: atom_id res chain seq x y z
N MET A 1 -21.10 14.50 -4.83
CA MET A 1 -20.77 13.89 -3.54
C MET A 1 -19.26 13.71 -3.46
N SER A 2 -18.58 14.32 -2.49
CA SER A 2 -17.14 14.07 -2.26
C SER A 2 -17.00 12.83 -1.37
N ILE A 3 -16.48 11.73 -1.91
CA ILE A 3 -16.20 10.51 -1.14
C ILE A 3 -15.00 10.80 -0.23
N GLN A 4 -15.20 10.95 1.08
CA GLN A 4 -14.09 11.00 2.04
C GLN A 4 -13.51 9.60 2.17
N MET A 5 -12.37 9.36 1.53
CA MET A 5 -11.74 8.04 1.57
C MET A 5 -10.88 7.85 2.82
N PRO A 6 -11.01 6.71 3.52
CA PRO A 6 -10.05 6.33 4.55
C PRO A 6 -8.73 5.91 3.88
N VAL A 7 -7.84 6.87 3.69
CA VAL A 7 -6.50 6.65 3.14
C VAL A 7 -5.52 6.39 4.27
N LYS A 8 -4.88 5.22 4.28
CA LYS A 8 -3.78 4.92 5.21
C LYS A 8 -2.45 5.16 4.50
N VAL A 9 -1.64 6.08 5.01
CA VAL A 9 -0.27 6.27 4.51
C VAL A 9 0.57 5.08 4.97
N GLN A 10 1.16 4.36 4.01
CA GLN A 10 2.02 3.21 4.26
C GLN A 10 3.44 3.50 3.78
N ARG A 11 4.44 3.19 4.62
CA ARG A 11 5.85 3.21 4.23
C ARG A 11 6.19 1.93 3.47
N TRP A 12 6.70 2.06 2.25
CA TRP A 12 7.13 0.93 1.41
C TRP A 12 8.65 0.98 1.28
N GLY A 13 9.38 0.60 2.34
CA GLY A 13 10.85 0.60 2.34
C GLY A 13 11.48 2.01 2.25
N GLY A 14 12.60 2.25 2.95
CA GLY A 14 13.25 3.57 2.95
C GLY A 14 12.33 4.72 3.39
N ALA A 15 12.45 5.87 2.70
CA ALA A 15 11.63 7.07 2.94
C ALA A 15 10.32 7.12 2.13
N PHE A 16 10.10 6.16 1.22
CA PHE A 16 8.99 6.18 0.28
C PHE A 16 7.64 5.89 0.98
N GLN A 17 6.70 6.81 0.84
CA GLN A 17 5.37 6.76 1.46
C GLN A 17 4.27 6.83 0.41
N VAL A 18 3.41 5.81 0.39
CA VAL A 18 2.27 5.74 -0.51
C VAL A 18 0.95 5.72 0.23
N GLU A 19 -0.07 6.24 -0.41
CA GLU A 19 -1.44 6.26 0.08
C GLU A 19 -2.11 4.93 -0.27
N ASN A 20 -2.23 4.03 0.70
CA ASN A 20 -2.84 2.73 0.49
C ASN A 20 -4.36 2.87 0.55
N ILE A 21 -5.03 2.34 -0.48
CA ILE A 21 -6.49 2.21 -0.50
C ILE A 21 -6.83 1.06 0.43
N SER A 22 -7.36 1.35 1.62
CA SER A 22 -7.79 0.31 2.57
C SER A 22 -9.26 -0.08 2.44
N ASP A 23 -10.07 0.74 1.80
CA ASP A 23 -11.51 0.51 1.64
C ASP A 23 -11.77 -0.68 0.69
N PRO A 24 -12.44 -1.76 1.16
CA PRO A 24 -12.77 -2.92 0.33
C PRO A 24 -13.71 -2.58 -0.83
N SER A 25 -14.65 -1.65 -0.65
CA SER A 25 -15.63 -1.28 -1.68
C SER A 25 -14.93 -0.66 -2.90
N VAL A 26 -14.03 0.28 -2.66
CA VAL A 26 -13.22 0.92 -3.70
C VAL A 26 -12.33 -0.10 -4.42
N LYS A 27 -11.76 -1.07 -3.69
CA LYS A 27 -10.99 -2.15 -4.32
C LYS A 27 -11.86 -3.02 -5.20
N GLN A 28 -13.06 -3.36 -4.74
CA GLN A 28 -14.00 -4.18 -5.49
C GLN A 28 -14.42 -3.48 -6.78
N GLU A 29 -14.74 -2.18 -6.73
CA GLU A 29 -15.05 -1.39 -7.92
C GLU A 29 -13.86 -1.25 -8.88
N LEU A 30 -12.66 -1.00 -8.35
CA LEU A 30 -11.44 -0.94 -9.15
C LEU A 30 -11.14 -2.28 -9.84
N PHE A 31 -11.24 -3.39 -9.12
CA PHE A 31 -11.00 -4.72 -9.67
C PHE A 31 -12.10 -5.14 -10.63
N GLY A 32 -13.35 -4.76 -10.37
CA GLY A 32 -14.46 -4.95 -11.32
C GLY A 32 -14.24 -4.19 -12.62
N TRP A 33 -13.79 -2.93 -12.53
CA TRP A 33 -13.42 -2.14 -13.71
C TRP A 33 -12.27 -2.77 -14.49
N MET A 34 -11.21 -3.24 -13.82
CA MET A 34 -10.12 -3.96 -14.50
C MET A 34 -10.62 -5.26 -15.15
N ALA A 35 -11.46 -6.02 -14.46
CA ALA A 35 -11.99 -7.29 -14.92
C ALA A 35 -12.89 -7.14 -16.16
N ASN A 36 -13.66 -6.05 -16.26
CA ASN A 36 -14.42 -5.71 -17.47
C ASN A 36 -13.54 -5.52 -18.72
N HIS A 37 -12.24 -5.32 -18.52
CA HIS A 37 -11.23 -5.23 -19.58
C HIS A 37 -10.32 -6.46 -19.62
N GLU A 38 -10.72 -7.59 -19.00
CA GLU A 38 -9.96 -8.84 -18.92
C GLU A 38 -8.60 -8.71 -18.22
N MET A 39 -8.43 -7.66 -17.42
CA MET A 39 -7.24 -7.36 -16.63
C MET A 39 -7.53 -7.54 -15.15
N GLY A 40 -6.49 -7.65 -14.33
CA GLY A 40 -6.68 -7.66 -12.88
C GLY A 40 -5.53 -8.29 -12.12
N PRO A 41 -5.51 -8.13 -10.79
CA PRO A 41 -4.42 -8.66 -9.96
C PRO A 41 -4.31 -10.20 -9.98
N GLN A 42 -5.38 -10.90 -10.36
CA GLN A 42 -5.38 -12.36 -10.52
C GLN A 42 -5.19 -12.81 -11.97
N SER A 43 -5.14 -11.87 -12.91
CA SER A 43 -5.03 -12.19 -14.33
C SER A 43 -3.63 -12.74 -14.64
N GLN A 44 -3.58 -13.73 -15.53
CA GLN A 44 -2.33 -14.35 -15.94
C GLN A 44 -1.79 -13.80 -17.28
N TRP A 45 -2.25 -12.62 -17.75
CA TRP A 45 -1.80 -12.11 -19.07
C TRP A 45 -0.30 -11.79 -19.08
N ARG A 46 0.28 -11.41 -17.93
CA ARG A 46 1.63 -10.87 -17.90
C ARG A 46 2.69 -11.90 -18.21
N PHE A 47 2.67 -13.01 -17.48
CA PHE A 47 3.69 -14.05 -17.58
C PHE A 47 3.08 -15.39 -17.95
N SER A 48 3.70 -16.04 -18.92
CA SER A 48 3.53 -17.47 -19.16
C SER A 48 4.38 -18.27 -18.16
N VAL A 49 4.54 -19.57 -18.43
CA VAL A 49 5.41 -20.45 -17.65
C VAL A 49 6.86 -19.94 -17.71
N SER A 50 7.56 -20.00 -16.57
CA SER A 50 8.98 -19.68 -16.50
C SER A 50 9.79 -20.49 -17.52
N LEU A 51 10.63 -19.81 -18.30
CA LEU A 51 11.59 -20.46 -19.18
C LEU A 51 12.72 -21.06 -18.35
N ASP A 52 12.93 -22.36 -18.49
CA ASP A 52 14.16 -23.02 -18.09
C ASP A 52 15.23 -22.81 -19.17
N SER A 53 16.51 -22.82 -18.81
CA SER A 53 17.64 -22.84 -19.73
C SER A 53 17.50 -23.89 -20.84
N LYS A 54 16.86 -25.04 -20.54
CA LYS A 54 16.56 -26.09 -21.54
C LYS A 54 15.55 -25.65 -22.62
N LYS A 55 14.68 -24.68 -22.32
CA LYS A 55 13.62 -24.17 -23.21
C LYS A 55 14.01 -22.88 -23.93
N MET A 56 15.21 -22.36 -23.71
CA MET A 56 15.71 -21.14 -24.37
C MET A 56 15.81 -21.29 -25.90
N GLY A 57 15.87 -22.54 -26.42
CA GLY A 57 15.84 -22.80 -27.86
C GLY A 57 14.59 -22.25 -28.55
N VAL A 58 13.47 -22.10 -27.83
CA VAL A 58 12.21 -21.52 -28.35
C VAL A 58 12.41 -20.06 -28.78
N LEU A 59 13.40 -19.35 -28.23
CA LEU A 59 13.63 -17.94 -28.53
C LEU A 59 14.40 -17.71 -29.84
N ARG A 60 15.14 -18.71 -30.35
CA ARG A 60 16.09 -18.52 -31.46
C ARG A 60 15.48 -18.02 -32.77
N ASN A 61 14.19 -18.31 -32.99
CA ASN A 61 13.49 -17.97 -34.23
C ASN A 61 12.29 -17.07 -34.01
N ALA A 62 12.07 -16.62 -32.77
CA ALA A 62 10.89 -15.82 -32.44
C ALA A 62 11.21 -14.33 -32.58
N TYR A 63 10.29 -13.57 -33.17
CA TYR A 63 10.41 -12.12 -33.22
C TYR A 63 9.98 -11.55 -31.86
N MET A 64 10.96 -11.25 -31.02
CA MET A 64 10.76 -10.80 -29.66
C MET A 64 11.85 -9.83 -29.22
N THR A 65 11.50 -9.00 -28.24
CA THR A 65 12.44 -8.15 -27.53
C THR A 65 12.65 -8.69 -26.13
N CYS A 66 13.65 -8.18 -25.41
CA CYS A 66 13.87 -8.56 -24.03
C CYS A 66 14.19 -7.35 -23.15
N SER A 67 13.99 -7.51 -21.85
CA SER A 67 14.32 -6.47 -20.87
C SER A 67 14.77 -7.09 -19.56
N LYS A 68 15.84 -6.54 -18.98
CA LYS A 68 16.32 -6.94 -17.66
C LYS A 68 15.32 -6.45 -16.61
N ARG A 69 14.98 -7.32 -15.66
CA ARG A 69 14.06 -6.98 -14.57
C ARG A 69 14.84 -6.29 -13.46
N PRO A 70 14.37 -5.13 -12.97
CA PRO A 70 14.98 -4.49 -11.81
C PRO A 70 14.80 -5.41 -10.59
N GLY A 71 15.86 -5.61 -9.80
CA GLY A 71 16.05 -6.71 -8.84
C GLY A 71 14.81 -7.19 -8.04
N PRO A 72 14.73 -7.01 -6.72
CA PRO A 72 13.55 -7.38 -5.95
C PRO A 72 12.42 -6.38 -6.18
N ALA A 73 11.69 -6.57 -7.29
CA ALA A 73 10.63 -5.66 -7.70
C ALA A 73 9.25 -6.32 -7.81
N ARG A 74 8.23 -5.54 -7.47
CA ARG A 74 6.82 -5.97 -7.45
C ARG A 74 6.17 -5.70 -8.79
N SER A 75 5.71 -6.75 -9.45
CA SER A 75 4.90 -6.62 -10.66
C SER A 75 3.49 -6.19 -10.30
N GLY A 76 2.92 -5.32 -11.11
CA GLY A 76 1.52 -4.93 -11.04
C GLY A 76 1.08 -4.06 -12.22
N TYR A 77 0.07 -3.25 -11.97
CA TYR A 77 -0.52 -2.34 -12.94
C TYR A 77 -0.40 -0.91 -12.45
N LEU A 78 -0.24 0.02 -13.37
CA LEU A 78 -0.55 1.42 -13.13
C LEU A 78 -1.88 1.74 -13.83
N CYS A 79 -2.91 1.97 -13.02
CA CYS A 79 -4.28 2.19 -13.47
C CYS A 79 -4.64 3.67 -13.34
N PHE A 80 -4.98 4.33 -14.45
CA PHE A 80 -5.60 5.65 -14.45
C PHE A 80 -7.11 5.47 -14.35
N TYR A 81 -7.63 5.42 -13.12
CA TYR A 81 -8.99 5.00 -12.80
C TYR A 81 -10.00 6.15 -12.92
N PRO A 82 -10.92 6.15 -13.91
CA PRO A 82 -11.80 7.29 -14.19
C PRO A 82 -12.75 7.70 -13.06
N PRO A 83 -13.44 6.77 -12.35
CA PRO A 83 -14.37 7.14 -11.30
C PRO A 83 -13.75 8.00 -10.19
N MET A 84 -12.48 7.74 -9.86
CA MET A 84 -11.77 8.49 -8.83
C MET A 84 -10.83 9.57 -9.39
N LYS A 85 -10.55 9.57 -10.70
CA LYS A 85 -9.60 10.47 -11.35
C LYS A 85 -8.21 10.49 -10.68
N VAL A 86 -7.71 9.29 -10.32
CA VAL A 86 -6.36 9.12 -9.75
C VAL A 86 -5.61 7.98 -10.42
N ALA A 87 -4.28 8.01 -10.33
CA ALA A 87 -3.42 6.90 -10.73
C ALA A 87 -3.23 5.94 -9.53
N ILE A 88 -3.51 4.66 -9.74
CA ILE A 88 -3.48 3.62 -8.71
C ILE A 88 -2.53 2.51 -9.17
N PHE A 89 -1.52 2.22 -8.36
CA PHE A 89 -0.72 1.02 -8.54
C PHE A 89 -1.42 -0.18 -7.90
N VAL A 90 -1.63 -1.25 -8.66
CA VAL A 90 -2.25 -2.50 -8.21
C VAL A 90 -1.22 -3.62 -8.33
N GLU A 91 -0.76 -4.17 -7.22
CA GLU A 91 0.19 -5.29 -7.20
C GLU A 91 -0.47 -6.58 -7.72
N ASP A 92 0.26 -7.37 -8.51
CA ASP A 92 -0.17 -8.71 -8.91
C ASP A 92 -0.26 -9.65 -7.69
N VAL A 93 -1.16 -10.63 -7.73
CA VAL A 93 -1.24 -11.67 -6.70
C VAL A 93 -0.06 -12.63 -6.86
N GLU A 94 0.94 -12.49 -6.01
CA GLU A 94 2.07 -13.41 -5.95
C GLU A 94 1.66 -14.69 -5.20
N ARG A 95 1.48 -15.80 -5.92
CA ARG A 95 1.30 -17.13 -5.31
C ARG A 95 2.65 -17.67 -4.85
N ARG A 96 2.93 -17.56 -3.55
CA ARG A 96 4.14 -18.12 -2.94
C ARG A 96 3.91 -19.59 -2.57
N GLY A 97 4.35 -20.50 -3.43
CA GLY A 97 4.30 -21.94 -3.17
C GLY A 97 2.88 -22.52 -3.13
N GLN A 98 2.79 -23.82 -2.80
CA GLN A 98 1.53 -24.58 -2.81
C GLN A 98 0.66 -24.39 -1.56
N GLU A 99 1.18 -23.83 -0.46
CA GLU A 99 0.53 -23.94 0.86
C GLU A 99 0.12 -22.62 1.51
N GLN A 100 0.38 -21.46 0.90
CA GLN A 100 -0.02 -20.17 1.48
C GLN A 100 -1.20 -19.56 0.74
N GLU A 101 -2.22 -19.17 1.51
CA GLU A 101 -3.31 -18.36 0.99
C GLU A 101 -2.74 -17.14 0.25
N PRO A 102 -3.22 -16.85 -0.98
CA PRO A 102 -2.71 -15.75 -1.76
C PRO A 102 -2.92 -14.45 -0.98
N ARG A 103 -1.83 -13.72 -0.75
CA ARG A 103 -1.92 -12.42 -0.10
C ARG A 103 -2.80 -11.50 -0.97
N PRO A 104 -3.73 -10.73 -0.37
CA PRO A 104 -4.51 -9.77 -1.12
C PRO A 104 -3.58 -8.74 -1.79
N PRO A 105 -3.89 -8.35 -3.05
CA PRO A 105 -3.06 -7.42 -3.80
C PRO A 105 -3.03 -6.05 -3.10
N ARG A 106 -1.85 -5.44 -3.05
CA ARG A 106 -1.71 -4.08 -2.53
C ARG A 106 -2.15 -3.07 -3.59
N THR A 107 -2.82 -2.02 -3.13
CA THR A 107 -3.37 -0.97 -3.98
C THR A 107 -2.94 0.38 -3.42
N ALA A 108 -2.18 1.15 -4.19
CA ALA A 108 -1.61 2.40 -3.73
C ALA A 108 -1.91 3.54 -4.70
N ILE A 109 -2.43 4.66 -4.20
CA ILE A 109 -2.56 5.89 -4.99
C ILE A 109 -1.16 6.47 -5.20
N LEU A 110 -0.82 6.70 -6.46
CA LEU A 110 0.43 7.33 -6.87
C LEU A 110 0.13 8.75 -7.36
N ARG A 111 0.68 9.74 -6.68
CA ARG A 111 0.53 11.15 -7.06
C ARG A 111 1.55 11.47 -8.15
N MET A 112 1.06 11.91 -9.32
CA MET A 112 1.90 12.28 -10.46
C MET A 112 1.20 13.29 -11.36
N ARG A 113 1.97 14.13 -12.05
CA ARG A 113 1.43 15.01 -13.09
C ARG A 113 1.22 14.22 -14.37
N HIS A 114 0.00 14.33 -14.89
CA HIS A 114 -0.36 13.72 -16.15
C HIS A 114 -1.57 14.44 -16.74
N SER A 115 -1.80 14.26 -18.05
CA SER A 115 -2.92 14.85 -18.77
C SER A 115 -4.27 14.34 -18.21
N PRO A 116 -5.22 15.24 -17.85
CA PRO A 116 -6.54 14.82 -17.36
C PRO A 116 -7.38 14.15 -18.45
N HIS A 117 -6.97 14.28 -19.73
CA HIS A 117 -7.62 13.66 -20.87
C HIS A 117 -7.74 12.14 -20.71
N VAL A 118 -6.77 11.49 -20.07
CA VAL A 118 -6.79 10.03 -19.83
C VAL A 118 -8.07 9.56 -19.14
N TYR A 119 -8.61 10.36 -18.21
CA TYR A 119 -9.85 10.02 -17.50
C TYR A 119 -11.10 10.29 -18.33
N ALA A 120 -11.07 11.34 -19.16
CA ALA A 120 -12.17 11.67 -20.07
C ALA A 120 -12.38 10.59 -21.13
N THR A 121 -11.30 9.91 -21.53
CA THR A 121 -11.34 8.83 -22.52
C THR A 121 -11.59 7.44 -21.93
N GLY A 122 -12.02 7.31 -20.67
CA GLY A 122 -12.28 6.00 -20.07
C GLY A 122 -11.08 5.32 -19.40
N GLY A 123 -9.97 6.04 -19.21
CA GLY A 123 -8.82 5.58 -18.43
C GLY A 123 -7.77 4.83 -19.26
N ALA A 124 -6.74 4.37 -18.55
CA ALA A 124 -5.63 3.59 -19.10
C ALA A 124 -5.11 2.58 -18.07
N ILE A 125 -4.60 1.45 -18.54
CA ILE A 125 -3.94 0.42 -17.72
C ILE A 125 -2.58 0.12 -18.34
N PHE A 126 -1.53 0.35 -17.56
CA PHE A 126 -0.15 0.05 -17.93
C PHE A 126 0.35 -1.16 -17.15
N ALA A 127 1.17 -1.99 -17.80
CA ALA A 127 2.02 -2.94 -17.10
C ALA A 127 3.13 -2.17 -16.39
N ALA A 128 3.31 -2.39 -15.09
CA ALA A 128 4.32 -1.68 -14.32
C ALA A 128 5.05 -2.59 -13.33
N THR A 129 6.28 -2.24 -12.99
CA THR A 129 7.06 -2.91 -11.94
C THR A 129 7.62 -1.88 -10.98
N LEU A 130 7.32 -2.06 -9.70
CA LEU A 130 7.81 -1.17 -8.65
C LEU A 130 9.06 -1.76 -7.98
N ALA A 131 10.19 -1.11 -8.22
CA ALA A 131 11.47 -1.40 -7.57
C ALA A 131 11.59 -0.55 -6.30
N ILE A 132 11.31 -1.17 -5.15
CA ILE A 132 11.26 -0.46 -3.86
C ILE A 132 12.64 0.00 -3.39
N SER A 133 13.68 -0.80 -3.63
CA SER A 133 15.05 -0.42 -3.28
C SER A 133 15.46 0.90 -3.92
N ASP A 134 15.00 1.12 -5.15
CA ASP A 134 15.45 2.22 -6.01
C ASP A 134 14.40 3.33 -6.08
N SER A 135 13.29 3.18 -5.34
CA SER A 135 12.11 4.08 -5.41
C SER A 135 11.72 4.41 -6.85
N THR A 136 11.71 3.40 -7.72
CA THR A 136 11.45 3.58 -9.15
C THR A 136 10.28 2.72 -9.61
N LEU A 137 9.32 3.33 -10.28
CA LEU A 137 8.25 2.67 -11.01
C LEU A 137 8.62 2.57 -12.49
N TRP A 138 8.83 1.33 -12.95
CA TRP A 138 9.14 1.03 -14.33
C TRP A 138 7.86 0.75 -15.11
N LEU A 139 7.61 1.51 -16.17
CA LEU A 139 6.49 1.31 -17.10
C LEU A 139 6.94 0.37 -18.22
N GLU A 140 6.19 -0.71 -18.46
CA GLU A 140 6.67 -1.81 -19.30
C GLU A 140 5.82 -2.08 -20.54
N ASP A 141 4.55 -1.70 -20.52
CA ASP A 141 3.58 -1.89 -21.59
C ASP A 141 2.36 -1.02 -21.32
N VAL A 142 1.55 -0.77 -22.35
CA VAL A 142 0.21 -0.22 -22.22
C VAL A 142 -0.77 -1.27 -22.71
N LEU A 143 -1.63 -1.74 -21.81
CA LEU A 143 -2.56 -2.84 -22.05
C LEU A 143 -3.93 -2.32 -22.44
N MET A 144 -4.30 -1.18 -21.87
CA MET A 144 -5.54 -0.49 -22.14
C MET A 144 -5.26 1.00 -22.30
N ALA A 145 -5.81 1.58 -23.36
CA ALA A 145 -5.73 3.01 -23.61
C ALA A 145 -7.09 3.51 -24.09
N GLN A 146 -7.51 4.69 -23.61
CA GLN A 146 -8.79 5.29 -23.97
C GLN A 146 -9.97 4.33 -23.75
N GLY A 147 -9.96 3.62 -22.62
CA GLY A 147 -11.01 2.67 -22.24
C GLY A 147 -11.11 1.41 -23.12
N LYS A 148 -10.18 1.19 -24.06
CA LYS A 148 -10.14 0.02 -24.95
C LYS A 148 -8.99 -0.91 -24.59
N ASN A 149 -9.25 -2.21 -24.53
CA ASN A 149 -8.23 -3.23 -24.32
C ASN A 149 -7.42 -3.42 -25.61
N ILE A 150 -6.27 -2.76 -25.70
CA ILE A 150 -5.39 -2.79 -26.87
C ILE A 150 -4.39 -3.96 -26.84
N TRP A 151 -4.29 -4.69 -25.73
CA TRP A 151 -3.48 -5.91 -25.65
C TRP A 151 -4.00 -7.01 -26.60
N MET A 152 -5.31 -7.00 -26.86
CA MET A 152 -5.97 -7.95 -27.75
C MET A 152 -5.66 -7.72 -29.23
N ASP A 153 -5.50 -6.47 -29.64
CA ASP A 153 -5.49 -6.09 -31.06
C ASP A 153 -4.12 -5.63 -31.55
N HIS A 154 -3.27 -5.10 -30.67
CA HIS A 154 -2.00 -4.47 -31.05
C HIS A 154 -0.80 -5.35 -30.72
N THR A 155 0.22 -5.29 -31.58
CA THR A 155 1.54 -5.87 -31.34
C THR A 155 2.28 -5.14 -30.22
N PHE A 156 3.31 -5.75 -29.65
CA PHE A 156 4.09 -5.11 -28.59
C PHE A 156 4.72 -3.80 -29.04
N SER A 157 5.37 -3.73 -30.21
CA SER A 157 5.99 -2.48 -30.67
C SER A 157 4.99 -1.34 -30.83
N ARG A 158 3.76 -1.64 -31.30
CA ARG A 158 2.69 -0.65 -31.40
C ARG A 158 2.27 -0.13 -30.02
N ARG A 159 2.12 -1.02 -29.04
CA ARG A 159 1.79 -0.63 -27.65
C ARG A 159 2.95 0.14 -27.02
N TRP A 160 4.18 -0.31 -27.21
CA TRP A 160 5.37 0.37 -26.71
C TRP A 160 5.49 1.81 -27.24
N GLN A 161 5.23 2.02 -28.53
CA GLN A 161 5.19 3.36 -29.12
C GLN A 161 4.10 4.23 -28.48
N LEU A 162 2.91 3.68 -28.21
CA LEU A 162 1.85 4.41 -27.50
C LEU A 162 2.27 4.80 -26.08
N LEU A 163 2.97 3.92 -25.36
CA LEU A 163 3.52 4.20 -24.04
C LEU A 163 4.57 5.32 -24.12
N GLN A 164 5.49 5.27 -25.08
CA GLN A 164 6.52 6.30 -25.25
C GLN A 164 5.91 7.66 -25.60
N ASN A 165 4.90 7.69 -26.47
CA ASN A 165 4.18 8.90 -26.82
C ASN A 165 3.47 9.49 -25.59
N TRP A 166 2.73 8.66 -24.86
CA TRP A 166 2.08 9.08 -23.60
C TRP A 166 3.10 9.63 -22.60
N PHE A 167 4.22 8.94 -22.40
CA PHE A 167 5.24 9.36 -21.44
C PHE A 167 5.88 10.71 -21.81
N THR A 168 5.99 11.00 -23.11
CA THR A 168 6.59 12.24 -23.60
C THR A 168 5.61 13.41 -23.63
N GLN A 169 4.34 13.15 -23.97
CA GLN A 169 3.35 14.19 -24.24
C GLN A 169 2.41 14.43 -23.06
N ASP A 170 1.99 13.36 -22.39
CA ASP A 170 0.95 13.40 -21.38
C ASP A 170 1.48 13.32 -19.95
N TRP A 171 2.74 12.96 -19.73
CA TRP A 171 3.34 12.85 -18.41
C TRP A 171 4.41 13.93 -18.18
N SER A 172 4.57 14.35 -16.92
CA SER A 172 5.65 15.25 -16.52
C SER A 172 6.20 14.87 -15.16
N GLU A 173 7.51 14.92 -15.02
CA GLU A 173 8.18 14.63 -13.75
C GLU A 173 7.90 15.71 -12.70
N ASP A 174 7.53 15.28 -11.49
CA ASP A 174 7.41 16.14 -10.32
C ASP A 174 7.75 15.31 -9.08
N LEU A 175 9.04 15.27 -8.75
CA LEU A 175 9.57 14.45 -7.66
C LEU A 175 8.99 14.84 -6.29
N ALA A 176 8.60 16.11 -6.11
CA ALA A 176 7.99 16.58 -4.86
C ALA A 176 6.59 16.00 -4.69
N LEU A 177 5.76 16.07 -5.75
CA LEU A 177 4.44 15.47 -5.77
C LEU A 177 4.51 13.94 -5.65
N GLN A 178 5.49 13.32 -6.32
CA GLN A 178 5.74 11.88 -6.33
C GLN A 178 6.41 11.37 -5.05
N ARG A 179 6.77 12.26 -4.11
CA ARG A 179 7.46 11.93 -2.85
C ARG A 179 8.72 11.09 -3.07
N GLY A 180 9.49 11.46 -4.09
CA GLY A 180 10.74 10.79 -4.46
C GLY A 180 10.59 9.51 -5.29
N LEU A 181 9.37 9.14 -5.73
CA LEU A 181 9.18 8.05 -6.67
C LEU A 181 9.56 8.49 -8.09
N ALA A 182 10.64 7.94 -8.63
CA ALA A 182 10.97 8.11 -10.04
C ALA A 182 10.05 7.23 -10.89
N ILE A 183 9.58 7.73 -12.03
CA ILE A 183 8.78 6.95 -12.99
C ILE A 183 9.52 6.96 -14.32
N LYS A 184 9.79 5.77 -14.87
CA LYS A 184 10.58 5.62 -16.10
C LYS A 184 10.01 4.52 -16.99
N PRO A 185 10.01 4.67 -18.32
CA PRO A 185 9.84 3.55 -19.23
C PRO A 185 10.97 2.54 -19.01
N ARG A 186 10.64 1.26 -19.07
CA ARG A 186 11.62 0.18 -19.00
C ARG A 186 12.50 0.18 -20.25
N GLU A 187 13.77 -0.18 -20.09
CA GLU A 187 14.66 -0.35 -21.22
C GLU A 187 14.35 -1.67 -21.93
N ILE A 188 13.99 -1.58 -23.20
CA ILE A 188 13.70 -2.72 -24.07
C ILE A 188 14.84 -2.83 -25.08
N VAL A 189 15.43 -4.02 -25.19
CA VAL A 189 16.53 -4.29 -26.11
C VAL A 189 16.16 -5.42 -27.07
N PRO A 190 16.69 -5.42 -28.30
CA PRO A 190 16.60 -6.56 -29.21
C PRO A 190 17.15 -7.84 -28.58
N LEU A 191 16.62 -8.99 -29.00
CA LEU A 191 17.02 -10.29 -28.45
C LEU A 191 18.51 -10.58 -28.66
N GLU A 192 19.12 -10.05 -29.72
CA GLU A 192 20.54 -10.21 -30.06
C GLU A 192 21.47 -9.56 -29.03
N LEU A 193 20.96 -8.57 -28.27
CA LEU A 193 21.71 -7.90 -27.21
C LEU A 193 21.55 -8.59 -25.85
N PHE A 194 20.78 -9.67 -25.76
CA PHE A 194 20.61 -10.44 -24.54
C PHE A 194 21.94 -11.01 -24.05
N LYS A 195 22.39 -10.52 -22.89
CA LYS A 195 23.56 -11.02 -22.17
C LYS A 195 23.17 -11.24 -20.72
N SER A 196 23.24 -12.48 -20.24
CA SER A 196 22.86 -12.82 -18.88
C SER A 196 24.04 -12.82 -17.92
N GLU A 197 23.88 -12.09 -16.82
CA GLU A 197 24.77 -12.13 -15.68
C GLU A 197 24.19 -13.04 -14.59
N ALA A 198 25.07 -13.58 -13.73
CA ALA A 198 24.62 -14.40 -12.61
C ALA A 198 23.77 -13.54 -11.67
N GLY A 199 22.55 -13.98 -11.38
CA GLY A 199 21.61 -13.19 -10.58
C GLY A 199 20.46 -12.59 -11.38
N ASP A 200 20.59 -12.55 -12.70
CA ASP A 200 19.64 -11.81 -13.52
C ASP A 200 18.28 -12.48 -13.65
N VAL A 201 17.27 -11.64 -13.74
CA VAL A 201 15.92 -12.00 -14.17
C VAL A 201 15.61 -11.22 -15.43
N TRP A 202 15.25 -11.91 -16.50
CA TRP A 202 14.94 -11.31 -17.79
C TRP A 202 13.51 -11.63 -18.19
N GLU A 203 12.90 -10.69 -18.89
CA GLU A 203 11.59 -10.87 -19.51
C GLU A 203 11.74 -10.82 -21.03
N PHE A 204 11.23 -11.85 -21.71
CA PHE A 204 11.15 -11.92 -23.16
C PHE A 204 9.73 -11.59 -23.60
N ILE A 205 9.60 -10.64 -24.51
CA ILE A 205 8.34 -10.00 -24.88
C ILE A 205 8.08 -10.33 -26.36
N PRO A 206 7.12 -11.22 -26.66
CA PRO A 206 6.74 -11.52 -28.03
C PRO A 206 6.15 -10.29 -28.73
N GLU A 207 6.41 -10.16 -30.03
CA GLU A 207 5.83 -9.05 -30.80
C GLU A 207 4.33 -9.23 -31.08
N GLU A 208 3.81 -10.46 -31.07
CA GLU A 208 2.40 -10.75 -31.36
C GLU A 208 1.41 -10.19 -30.32
N ALA A 209 0.19 -9.85 -30.75
CA ALA A 209 -0.92 -9.52 -29.85
C ALA A 209 -1.33 -10.75 -29.02
N GLN A 210 -1.91 -10.52 -27.83
CA GLN A 210 -2.38 -11.57 -26.92
C GLN A 210 -1.31 -12.57 -26.43
N ARG A 211 -0.04 -12.38 -26.78
CA ARG A 211 1.04 -13.23 -26.30
C ARG A 211 1.54 -12.75 -24.96
N ARG A 212 1.64 -13.71 -24.04
CA ARG A 212 2.19 -13.49 -22.69
C ARG A 212 3.70 -13.44 -22.75
N ARG A 213 4.30 -12.69 -21.83
CA ARG A 213 5.77 -12.61 -21.70
C ARG A 213 6.32 -13.90 -21.13
N PHE A 214 7.56 -14.19 -21.43
CA PHE A 214 8.29 -15.26 -20.76
C PHE A 214 9.21 -14.66 -19.71
N ILE A 215 9.28 -15.30 -18.54
CA ILE A 215 10.25 -14.94 -17.51
C ILE A 215 11.36 -15.99 -17.48
N TRP A 216 12.60 -15.53 -17.52
CA TRP A 216 13.77 -16.37 -17.33
C TRP A 216 14.52 -15.88 -16.10
N LYS A 217 14.86 -16.84 -15.23
CA LYS A 217 15.64 -16.60 -14.02
C LYS A 217 16.93 -17.38 -14.15
N ASP A 218 18.06 -16.70 -14.02
CA ASP A 218 19.34 -17.38 -14.08
C ASP A 218 19.48 -18.36 -12.91
N LYS A 219 19.63 -19.66 -13.18
CA LYS A 219 19.81 -20.68 -12.12
C LYS A 219 21.13 -20.54 -11.36
N ARG A 220 22.09 -19.74 -11.86
CA ARG A 220 23.28 -19.32 -11.12
C ARG A 220 22.93 -18.41 -9.93
N LEU A 221 21.66 -17.98 -9.79
CA LEU A 221 21.09 -17.50 -8.54
C LEU A 221 21.20 -18.58 -7.47
N GLN A 222 22.33 -18.60 -6.75
CA GLN A 222 22.34 -19.15 -5.41
C GLN A 222 21.31 -18.35 -4.60
N PRO A 223 20.38 -18.99 -3.87
CA PRO A 223 19.50 -18.27 -2.97
C PRO A 223 20.38 -17.51 -1.98
N VAL A 224 20.38 -16.19 -2.09
CA VAL A 224 21.08 -15.31 -1.14
C VAL A 224 20.36 -15.48 0.19
N THR A 225 20.87 -16.39 1.02
CA THR A 225 20.38 -16.57 2.39
C THR A 225 20.62 -15.28 3.15
N LEU A 226 19.68 -14.89 4.02
CA LEU A 226 19.78 -13.67 4.84
C LEU A 226 21.09 -13.56 5.64
N SER A 227 21.80 -14.68 5.84
CA SER A 227 23.13 -14.76 6.46
C SER A 227 24.28 -14.21 5.60
N SER A 228 24.09 -14.05 4.29
CA SER A 228 25.11 -13.52 3.37
C SER A 228 25.09 -12.00 3.26
N TYR A 229 24.06 -11.33 3.79
CA TYR A 229 24.10 -9.89 3.98
C TYR A 229 25.02 -9.59 5.17
N PRO A 230 25.98 -8.65 5.04
CA PRO A 230 26.77 -8.21 6.18
C PRO A 230 25.81 -7.62 7.21
N GLN A 231 25.51 -8.41 8.26
CA GLN A 231 24.78 -7.88 9.39
C GLN A 231 25.67 -6.80 9.98
N LYS A 232 25.17 -5.55 10.02
CA LYS A 232 25.79 -4.54 10.88
C LYS A 232 25.97 -5.20 12.24
N PRO A 233 27.19 -5.23 12.80
CA PRO A 233 27.43 -5.89 14.07
C PRO A 233 26.37 -5.37 15.02
N GLN A 234 25.50 -6.28 15.48
CA GLN A 234 24.47 -5.91 16.43
C GLN A 234 25.24 -5.34 17.61
N GLN A 235 25.14 -4.02 17.79
CA GLN A 235 25.64 -3.41 19.01
C GLN A 235 24.87 -4.12 20.10
N ILE A 236 25.58 -4.98 20.84
CA ILE A 236 25.08 -5.57 22.06
C ILE A 236 24.77 -4.36 22.92
N LYS A 237 23.50 -3.93 22.92
CA LYS A 237 23.01 -2.96 23.88
C LYS A 237 23.13 -3.68 25.21
N GLN A 238 24.27 -3.51 25.86
CA GLN A 238 24.42 -3.81 27.27
C GLN A 238 23.26 -3.06 27.92
N ARG A 239 22.29 -3.82 28.46
CA ARG A 239 21.22 -3.24 29.27
C ARG A 239 21.94 -2.35 30.29
N PRO A 240 21.70 -1.04 30.30
CA PRO A 240 22.26 -0.20 31.34
C PRO A 240 21.80 -0.81 32.66
N GLN A 241 22.77 -1.21 33.50
CA GLN A 241 22.46 -1.57 34.87
C GLN A 241 21.77 -0.36 35.49
N TYR A 242 20.54 -0.58 35.94
CA TYR A 242 19.70 0.43 36.56
C TYR A 242 20.34 0.81 37.91
N GLN A 243 21.30 1.74 37.89
CA GLN A 243 21.72 2.42 39.09
C GLN A 243 20.60 3.39 39.47
N GLN A 244 19.90 3.08 40.54
CA GLN A 244 18.93 3.97 41.19
C GLN A 244 19.65 5.26 41.61
N LYS A 245 19.66 6.27 40.75
CA LYS A 245 19.88 7.65 41.15
C LYS A 245 18.53 8.25 41.50
N VAL A 246 18.31 8.44 42.79
CA VAL A 246 17.24 9.28 43.34
C VAL A 246 17.53 10.71 42.87
N ALA A 247 16.84 11.14 41.81
CA ALA A 247 16.90 12.51 41.33
C ALA A 247 15.92 13.37 42.12
N LYS A 248 16.44 14.40 42.78
CA LYS A 248 15.68 15.50 43.36
C LYS A 248 15.08 16.30 42.20
N GLU A 249 13.75 16.34 42.12
CA GLU A 249 13.02 17.14 41.13
C GLU A 249 13.15 18.63 41.45
N GLU A 250 13.72 19.39 40.53
CA GLU A 250 13.53 20.84 40.47
C GLU A 250 12.40 21.16 39.49
N PRO A 251 11.51 22.12 39.80
CA PRO A 251 10.35 22.44 38.97
C PRO A 251 10.77 23.11 37.67
N VAL A 252 10.57 22.40 36.56
CA VAL A 252 10.75 22.93 35.20
C VAL A 252 9.61 23.91 34.90
N LYS A 253 9.94 25.19 34.78
CA LYS A 253 9.06 26.21 34.17
C LYS A 253 8.87 25.87 32.69
N VAL A 254 7.67 25.40 32.34
CA VAL A 254 7.25 25.15 30.96
C VAL A 254 6.84 26.49 30.34
N GLU A 255 7.62 27.01 29.40
CA GLU A 255 7.17 28.10 28.54
C GLU A 255 6.14 27.57 27.52
N PRO A 256 5.07 28.34 27.23
CA PRO A 256 4.05 27.93 26.28
C PRO A 256 4.61 27.90 24.86
N THR A 257 4.78 26.68 24.34
CA THR A 257 5.12 26.42 22.95
C THR A 257 4.05 27.04 22.04
N LYS A 258 4.40 28.08 21.29
CA LYS A 258 3.53 28.62 20.24
C LYS A 258 3.45 27.60 19.10
N VAL A 259 2.32 26.91 19.03
CA VAL A 259 1.96 25.98 17.96
C VAL A 259 1.67 26.80 16.69
N GLY A 260 2.51 26.62 15.67
CA GLY A 260 2.33 27.24 14.37
C GLY A 260 1.34 26.47 13.50
N ILE A 261 0.30 27.17 13.03
CA ILE A 261 -0.47 27.02 11.78
C ILE A 261 -0.41 25.61 11.13
N LEU A 262 -0.90 24.59 11.83
CA LEU A 262 -1.17 23.26 11.26
C LEU A 262 -2.49 22.66 11.80
N ASP A 263 -3.42 23.50 12.24
CA ASP A 263 -4.67 23.10 12.92
C ASP A 263 -5.90 23.01 12.00
N THR A 264 -5.76 23.13 10.67
CA THR A 264 -6.92 23.05 9.77
C THR A 264 -7.26 21.63 9.29
N TYR A 265 -6.57 20.59 9.76
CA TYR A 265 -6.78 19.19 9.33
C TYR A 265 -7.28 18.23 10.41
N PHE A 266 -7.53 18.70 11.63
CA PHE A 266 -8.23 17.90 12.62
C PHE A 266 -9.72 18.26 12.56
N PRO A 267 -10.63 17.30 12.30
CA PRO A 267 -12.05 17.56 12.53
C PRO A 267 -12.18 18.06 13.97
N SER A 268 -12.85 19.20 14.14
CA SER A 268 -13.11 19.80 15.45
C SER A 268 -13.54 18.69 16.41
N LEU A 269 -12.83 18.55 17.53
CA LEU A 269 -13.21 17.60 18.58
C LEU A 269 -14.71 17.80 18.86
N PRO A 270 -15.51 16.73 18.89
CA PRO A 270 -16.94 16.84 19.12
C PRO A 270 -17.14 17.61 20.43
N SER A 271 -17.99 18.64 20.39
CA SER A 271 -18.31 19.47 21.54
C SER A 271 -18.77 18.62 22.72
N ALA A 272 -18.57 19.11 23.94
CA ALA A 272 -18.89 18.37 25.17
C ALA A 272 -20.35 17.83 25.20
N ASP A 273 -21.28 18.48 24.50
CA ASP A 273 -22.72 18.16 24.49
C ASP A 273 -23.21 17.41 23.23
N ASP A 274 -22.32 16.80 22.45
CA ASP A 274 -22.70 16.13 21.18
C ASP A 274 -23.45 14.78 21.38
N GLY A 275 -24.12 14.58 22.52
CA GLY A 275 -24.87 13.36 22.84
C GLY A 275 -24.03 12.08 22.84
N SER A 276 -22.71 12.19 22.84
CA SER A 276 -21.82 11.05 22.68
C SER A 276 -21.79 10.18 23.92
N LEU A 277 -21.79 8.86 23.73
CA LEU A 277 -21.78 7.90 24.81
C LEU A 277 -20.38 7.82 25.44
N ILE A 278 -20.34 7.89 26.77
CA ILE A 278 -19.10 7.83 27.56
C ILE A 278 -19.14 6.59 28.44
N ALA A 279 -18.12 5.75 28.29
CA ALA A 279 -17.96 4.51 29.05
C ALA A 279 -16.66 4.54 29.85
N LEU A 280 -16.56 3.67 30.86
CA LEU A 280 -15.32 3.41 31.58
C LEU A 280 -14.61 2.22 30.92
N ALA A 281 -13.42 2.46 30.34
CA ALA A 281 -12.59 1.42 29.78
C ALA A 281 -11.63 0.87 30.84
N LYS A 282 -11.62 -0.46 31.02
CA LYS A 282 -10.65 -1.19 31.85
C LYS A 282 -9.79 -2.08 30.98
N LYS A 283 -8.48 -2.07 31.19
CA LYS A 283 -7.55 -2.90 30.43
C LYS A 283 -7.77 -4.38 30.76
N ASP A 284 -7.95 -5.19 29.73
CA ASP A 284 -8.02 -6.63 29.89
C ASP A 284 -6.60 -7.24 29.83
N LEU A 285 -6.35 -8.25 30.66
CA LEU A 285 -5.07 -8.97 30.69
C LEU A 285 -4.95 -9.99 29.54
N SER A 286 -6.05 -10.24 28.83
CA SER A 286 -6.12 -11.22 27.73
C SER A 286 -5.26 -10.86 26.50
N GLY A 287 -4.88 -9.60 26.31
CA GLY A 287 -4.05 -9.21 25.17
C GLY A 287 -3.58 -7.75 25.15
N PRO A 288 -2.61 -7.43 24.27
CA PRO A 288 -2.18 -6.05 24.06
C PRO A 288 -3.30 -5.22 23.44
N ASP A 289 -3.60 -4.07 24.07
CA ASP A 289 -4.63 -3.10 23.64
C ASP A 289 -6.08 -3.63 23.61
N VAL A 290 -6.39 -4.62 24.44
CA VAL A 290 -7.78 -5.08 24.66
C VAL A 290 -8.35 -4.35 25.87
N TYR A 291 -9.51 -3.71 25.71
CA TYR A 291 -10.20 -2.99 26.77
C TYR A 291 -11.66 -3.41 26.86
N THR A 292 -12.13 -3.64 28.07
CA THR A 292 -13.53 -3.93 28.39
C THR A 292 -14.22 -2.65 28.82
N LEU A 293 -15.38 -2.37 28.23
CA LEU A 293 -16.19 -1.19 28.52
C LEU A 293 -17.23 -1.47 29.60
N TRP A 294 -17.42 -0.50 30.47
CA TRP A 294 -18.38 -0.52 31.56
C TRP A 294 -19.24 0.75 31.55
N SER A 295 -20.54 0.62 31.82
CA SER A 295 -21.46 1.76 32.02
C SER A 295 -21.28 2.41 33.39
N SER A 296 -21.91 3.57 33.63
CA SER A 296 -21.94 4.21 34.96
C SER A 296 -22.51 3.30 36.05
N ASP A 297 -23.46 2.45 35.69
CA ASP A 297 -24.16 1.54 36.61
C ASP A 297 -23.37 0.26 36.89
N GLY A 298 -22.11 0.18 36.41
CA GLY A 298 -21.25 -0.98 36.59
C GLY A 298 -21.63 -2.19 35.75
N LYS A 299 -22.42 -2.04 34.67
CA LYS A 299 -22.71 -3.13 33.73
C LYS A 299 -21.66 -3.18 32.63
N GLN A 300 -21.23 -4.39 32.30
CA GLN A 300 -20.29 -4.63 31.21
C GLN A 300 -20.99 -4.46 29.85
N LEU A 301 -20.41 -3.62 28.98
CA LEU A 301 -20.91 -3.34 27.64
C LEU A 301 -20.27 -4.24 26.57
N GLY A 302 -19.10 -4.81 26.87
CA GLY A 302 -18.35 -5.70 25.96
C GLY A 302 -16.92 -5.22 25.73
N ILE A 303 -16.25 -5.79 24.72
CA ILE A 303 -14.87 -5.47 24.34
C ILE A 303 -14.89 -4.33 23.31
N ALA A 304 -14.05 -3.32 23.52
CA ALA A 304 -13.87 -2.21 22.60
C ALA A 304 -12.76 -2.47 21.57
N VAL A 305 -12.90 -1.89 20.38
CA VAL A 305 -11.86 -1.85 19.35
C VAL A 305 -11.24 -0.46 19.31
N ILE A 306 -9.91 -0.38 19.17
CA ILE A 306 -9.16 0.86 18.95
C ILE A 306 -8.58 0.82 17.54
N ARG A 307 -9.00 1.72 16.65
CA ARG A 307 -8.49 1.78 15.27
C ARG A 307 -7.34 2.75 15.07
N LYS A 308 -7.32 3.84 15.85
CA LYS A 308 -6.32 4.90 15.71
C LYS A 308 -5.13 4.61 16.62
N MET A 309 -3.92 4.60 16.06
CA MET A 309 -2.68 4.36 16.81
C MET A 309 -2.48 5.41 17.93
N VAL A 310 -2.85 6.67 17.69
CA VAL A 310 -2.74 7.75 18.70
C VAL A 310 -3.58 7.43 19.95
N ILE A 311 -4.82 6.94 19.76
CA ILE A 311 -5.71 6.52 20.86
C ILE A 311 -5.09 5.32 21.60
N SER A 312 -4.56 4.34 20.88
CA SER A 312 -3.89 3.18 21.49
C SER A 312 -2.70 3.60 22.36
N LEU A 313 -1.87 4.52 21.88
CA LEU A 313 -0.73 5.04 22.64
C LEU A 313 -1.19 5.81 23.89
N GLU A 314 -2.27 6.60 23.79
CA GLU A 314 -2.82 7.33 24.92
C GLU A 314 -3.40 6.41 25.98
N MET A 315 -4.23 5.44 25.57
CA MET A 315 -4.82 4.43 26.47
C MET A 315 -3.77 3.68 27.28
N ARG A 316 -2.59 3.41 26.70
CA ARG A 316 -1.48 2.72 27.40
C ARG A 316 -0.90 3.52 28.57
N LYS A 317 -1.10 4.84 28.61
CA LYS A 317 -0.70 5.69 29.75
C LYS A 317 -1.61 5.51 30.96
N HIS A 318 -2.80 4.91 30.77
CA HIS A 318 -3.80 4.67 31.81
C HIS A 318 -3.96 3.17 32.08
N PRO A 319 -3.11 2.56 32.93
CA PRO A 319 -3.07 1.10 33.10
C PRO A 319 -4.29 0.51 33.82
N GLU A 320 -4.98 1.28 34.66
CA GLU A 320 -6.09 0.78 35.48
C GLU A 320 -7.45 0.97 34.81
N SER A 321 -7.87 2.22 34.65
CA SER A 321 -9.11 2.56 33.95
C SER A 321 -9.07 4.01 33.47
N VAL A 322 -9.83 4.29 32.41
CA VAL A 322 -9.95 5.64 31.84
C VAL A 322 -11.35 5.83 31.23
N ARG A 323 -11.89 7.04 31.33
CA ARG A 323 -13.16 7.40 30.67
C ARG A 323 -12.91 7.64 29.19
N VAL A 324 -13.73 7.01 28.37
CA VAL A 324 -13.56 7.02 26.91
C VAL A 324 -14.88 7.36 26.24
N ARG A 325 -14.78 8.10 25.13
CA ARG A 325 -15.91 8.28 24.21
C ARG A 325 -15.99 7.07 23.30
N VAL A 326 -17.19 6.53 23.13
CA VAL A 326 -17.41 5.32 22.33
C VAL A 326 -18.52 5.52 21.31
N ILE A 327 -18.41 4.81 20.18
CA ILE A 327 -19.45 4.73 19.15
C ILE A 327 -19.66 3.27 18.77
N TRP A 328 -20.90 2.88 18.47
CA TRP A 328 -21.18 1.54 17.96
C TRP A 328 -20.74 1.41 16.51
N ASN A 329 -19.91 0.41 16.22
CA ASN A 329 -19.45 0.12 14.87
C ASN A 329 -20.23 -1.05 14.29
N SER A 330 -21.26 -0.73 13.49
CA SER A 330 -22.13 -1.74 12.86
C SER A 330 -21.41 -2.71 11.94
N SER A 331 -20.28 -2.33 11.33
CA SER A 331 -19.52 -3.22 10.46
C SER A 331 -18.80 -4.34 11.21
N PHE A 332 -18.58 -4.20 12.52
CA PHE A 332 -17.85 -5.16 13.35
C PHE A 332 -18.66 -5.67 14.55
N ASP A 333 -19.89 -5.18 14.71
CA ASP A 333 -20.79 -5.52 15.82
C ASP A 333 -20.13 -5.29 17.19
N ARG A 334 -19.39 -4.18 17.31
CA ARG A 334 -18.57 -3.85 18.49
C ARG A 334 -18.50 -2.34 18.74
N TRP A 335 -18.22 -1.98 19.99
CA TRP A 335 -17.91 -0.61 20.38
C TRP A 335 -16.50 -0.20 19.91
N GLU A 336 -16.38 1.03 19.39
CA GLU A 336 -15.12 1.65 19.00
C GLU A 336 -14.79 2.84 19.91
N ILE A 337 -13.57 2.88 20.44
CA ILE A 337 -13.08 4.03 21.24
C ILE A 337 -12.63 5.13 20.29
N THR A 338 -13.25 6.30 20.40
CA THR A 338 -12.97 7.47 19.53
C THR A 338 -12.18 8.56 20.24
N ASP A 339 -12.19 8.61 21.57
CA ASP A 339 -11.50 9.60 22.39
C ASP A 339 -11.16 9.07 23.80
N VAL A 340 -10.13 9.63 24.44
CA VAL A 340 -9.57 9.20 25.73
C VAL A 340 -9.50 10.37 26.71
N ASP A 341 -9.68 10.09 28.00
CA ASP A 341 -9.61 11.08 29.08
C ASP A 341 -10.70 12.17 29.00
N VAL A 342 -11.92 11.72 28.71
CA VAL A 342 -13.07 12.62 28.58
C VAL A 342 -13.55 13.04 29.97
N SER A 343 -13.64 14.36 30.20
CA SER A 343 -14.05 14.94 31.48
C SER A 343 -15.52 14.72 31.84
N ALA A 344 -16.37 14.47 30.85
CA ALA A 344 -17.80 14.25 31.04
C ALA A 344 -18.13 12.93 31.76
N ALA A 345 -19.33 12.89 32.37
CA ALA A 345 -19.78 11.76 33.18
C ALA A 345 -20.07 10.53 32.31
N THR A 346 -19.88 9.33 32.88
CA THR A 346 -20.23 8.08 32.21
C THR A 346 -21.75 7.94 32.06
N CYS A 347 -22.20 7.35 30.96
CA CYS A 347 -23.62 7.17 30.68
C CYS A 347 -24.18 5.90 31.35
N ALA A 348 -25.48 5.91 31.65
CA ALA A 348 -26.22 4.74 32.14
C ALA A 348 -26.32 3.64 31.07
N PHE A 349 -26.47 2.38 31.49
CA PHE A 349 -26.52 1.25 30.54
C PHE A 349 -27.67 1.37 29.52
N SER A 350 -28.78 2.00 29.91
CA SER A 350 -29.92 2.23 29.03
C SER A 350 -29.58 3.08 27.79
N ALA A 351 -28.58 3.96 27.89
CA ALA A 351 -28.14 4.81 26.78
C ALA A 351 -27.36 4.04 25.71
N PHE A 352 -26.87 2.84 26.01
CA PHE A 352 -26.08 1.99 25.09
C PHE A 352 -26.91 0.95 24.35
N LYS A 353 -28.23 0.93 24.56
CA LYS A 353 -29.13 0.04 23.82
C LYS A 353 -29.35 0.62 22.42
N HIS A 354 -28.74 -0.02 21.43
CA HIS A 354 -28.96 0.26 20.02
C HIS A 354 -30.00 -0.66 19.42
#